data_AF-A0A7R9P511-F1
#
_entry.id   AF-A0A7R9P511-F1
#
_cell.length_a   1.000
_cell.length_b   1.000
_cell.length_c   1.000
_cell.angle_alpha   90.00
_cell.angle_beta   90.00
_cell.angle_gamma   90.00
#
_symmetry.space_group_name_H-M   'P 1'
#
loop_
_entity.id
_entity.type
_entity.pdbx_description
1 polymer ?
#
loop_
_entity_poly.entity_id
_entity_poly.type
_entity_poly.pdbx_seq_one_letter_code
_entity_poly.pdbx_strand_id
1 'polypeptide(L)'
;MHSTDTDDLVVLASSPDMECGFSRELFLQWCTNPLNSIIITNRTAPGTLARQLIDEGGNRTFNLEVKRRVRLEGAELEEHQRRDRESKDSRQDNGEDIDMSDESEDEMDLSSVTKGKHDLLVKTETKTQTGFFKSSKKQYPMFPFFEEKVKFDEYGEIVSTIFYVFNFRAEDYKMLDSTMEVEDNKENVETKEEEPVDNTEVPTKCISMMRTVRVAAQIQFIDFEGRSDGESVQKILSQLRPRRLILVRGTPESTKSLVAHCRQWSGGRVFAPSRGEVVDATTETHIYQVRLTDALVSSLELKKGKEAELAWLDAQITLRDSTKDARPVLDKDADKKDGKEDDDQIYTLEPLSLNQISGHQTVFINELKLFDFKQVLTKCNIPSEFSGGVLWCCNGTIAVRRHEAGRVTLEGCISDDYYKVRELLYEQYAIV
;
A
#
# COMPACT_ATOMS: atom_id res chain seq x y z
N MET A 1 -43.67 41.17 -5.22
CA MET A 1 -42.24 41.29 -4.85
C MET A 1 -42.00 40.34 -3.69
N HIS A 2 -41.55 39.12 -3.97
CA HIS A 2 -41.01 38.22 -2.95
C HIS A 2 -39.52 38.17 -3.19
N SER A 3 -38.77 38.88 -2.35
CA SER A 3 -37.33 38.74 -2.25
C SER A 3 -37.05 37.38 -1.63
N THR A 4 -36.70 36.41 -2.46
CA THR A 4 -35.92 35.26 -1.96
C THR A 4 -34.52 35.79 -1.74
N ASP A 5 -34.11 35.93 -0.48
CA ASP A 5 -32.68 35.94 -0.12
C ASP A 5 -32.07 34.68 -0.72
N THR A 6 -31.32 34.85 -1.81
CA THR A 6 -30.48 33.78 -2.35
C THR A 6 -29.16 33.87 -1.61
N ASP A 7 -29.06 33.11 -0.52
CA ASP A 7 -27.78 32.90 0.14
C ASP A 7 -26.79 32.26 -0.85
N ASP A 8 -25.53 32.68 -0.79
CA ASP A 8 -24.45 32.05 -1.56
C ASP A 8 -24.23 30.63 -1.02
N LEU A 9 -24.51 29.62 -1.85
CA LEU A 9 -24.41 28.21 -1.47
C LEU A 9 -23.17 27.58 -2.12
N VAL A 10 -22.44 26.78 -1.32
CA VAL A 10 -21.35 25.93 -1.81
C VAL A 10 -21.81 24.47 -1.70
N VAL A 11 -21.90 23.79 -2.83
CA VAL A 11 -22.37 22.39 -2.88
C VAL A 11 -21.25 21.48 -3.38
N LEU A 12 -20.96 20.45 -2.60
CA LEU A 12 -20.05 19.37 -2.97
C LEU A 12 -20.85 18.25 -3.62
N ALA A 13 -20.60 18.00 -4.90
CA ALA A 13 -21.27 16.94 -5.64
C ALA A 13 -20.56 15.59 -5.47
N SER A 14 -21.33 14.50 -5.49
CA SER A 14 -20.84 13.15 -5.20
C SER A 14 -19.98 12.51 -6.29
N SER A 15 -20.23 12.84 -7.57
CA SER A 15 -19.56 12.20 -8.72
C SER A 15 -18.64 13.18 -9.47
N PRO A 16 -17.33 12.91 -9.59
CA PRO A 16 -16.37 13.83 -10.19
C PRO A 16 -16.41 13.87 -11.72
N ASP A 17 -17.02 12.88 -12.36
CA ASP A 17 -17.09 12.74 -13.83
C ASP A 17 -18.29 13.45 -14.46
N MET A 18 -19.28 13.84 -13.64
CA MET A 18 -20.54 14.44 -14.05
C MET A 18 -21.33 13.59 -15.06
N GLU A 19 -21.13 12.26 -15.05
CA GLU A 19 -21.86 11.34 -15.92
C GLU A 19 -23.18 10.85 -15.31
N CYS A 20 -23.30 10.81 -13.98
CA CYS A 20 -24.53 10.39 -13.33
C CYS A 20 -24.78 11.13 -12.01
N GLY A 21 -25.98 10.90 -11.46
CA GLY A 21 -26.39 11.40 -10.15
C GLY A 21 -26.55 12.92 -10.07
N PHE A 22 -26.53 13.41 -8.82
CA PHE A 22 -26.77 14.81 -8.49
C PHE A 22 -25.75 15.76 -9.13
N SER A 23 -24.52 15.31 -9.34
CA SER A 23 -23.48 16.11 -10.01
C SER A 23 -23.91 16.57 -11.41
N ARG A 24 -24.49 15.65 -12.19
CA ARG A 24 -25.00 15.95 -13.54
C ARG A 24 -26.25 16.81 -13.52
N GLU A 25 -27.15 16.57 -12.57
CA GLU A 25 -28.39 17.35 -12.45
C GLU A 25 -28.14 18.78 -12.02
N LEU A 26 -27.31 18.99 -10.99
CA LEU A 26 -26.90 20.31 -10.53
C LEU A 26 -26.15 21.06 -11.63
N PHE A 27 -25.27 20.37 -12.37
CA PHE A 27 -24.63 20.95 -13.53
C PHE A 27 -25.66 21.46 -14.56
N LEU A 28 -26.64 20.63 -14.93
CA LEU A 28 -27.69 21.01 -15.88
C LEU A 28 -28.54 22.20 -15.42
N GLN A 29 -28.78 22.31 -14.11
CA GLN A 29 -29.55 23.42 -13.53
C GLN A 29 -28.75 24.72 -13.50
N TRP A 30 -27.47 24.65 -13.15
CA TRP A 30 -26.67 25.83 -12.80
C TRP A 30 -25.72 26.31 -13.89
N CYS A 31 -25.42 25.47 -14.90
CA CYS A 31 -24.47 25.80 -15.95
C CYS A 31 -24.87 27.00 -16.83
N THR A 32 -26.16 27.36 -16.91
CA THR A 32 -26.63 28.45 -17.77
C THR A 32 -26.43 29.84 -17.15
N ASN A 33 -26.24 29.93 -15.83
CA ASN A 33 -26.06 31.20 -15.15
C ASN A 33 -24.56 31.58 -15.09
N PRO A 34 -24.15 32.74 -15.63
CA PRO A 34 -22.75 33.18 -15.61
C PRO A 34 -22.22 33.57 -14.21
N LEU A 35 -23.12 33.79 -13.24
CA LEU A 35 -22.71 34.06 -11.86
C LEU A 35 -22.23 32.80 -11.12
N ASN A 36 -22.57 31.62 -11.63
CA ASN A 36 -22.21 30.36 -11.01
C ASN A 36 -20.77 29.96 -11.38
N SER A 37 -20.07 29.36 -10.43
CA SER A 37 -18.75 28.77 -10.62
C SER A 37 -18.78 27.27 -10.34
N ILE A 38 -18.19 26.50 -11.25
CA ILE A 38 -18.10 25.04 -11.17
C ILE A 38 -16.62 24.68 -11.07
N ILE A 39 -16.24 24.13 -9.92
CA ILE A 39 -14.87 23.72 -9.65
C ILE A 39 -14.77 22.21 -9.80
N ILE A 40 -13.93 21.78 -10.73
CA ILE A 40 -13.62 20.37 -10.97
C ILE A 40 -12.31 20.06 -10.24
N THR A 41 -12.38 19.14 -9.28
CA THR A 41 -11.25 18.82 -8.38
C THR A 41 -10.38 17.67 -8.86
N ASN A 42 -10.90 16.82 -9.75
CA ASN A 42 -10.26 15.57 -10.15
C ASN A 42 -10.23 15.42 -11.67
N ARG A 43 -9.12 14.88 -12.19
CA ARG A 43 -9.02 14.55 -13.61
C ARG A 43 -9.67 13.20 -13.87
N THR A 44 -10.83 13.22 -14.51
CA THR A 44 -11.58 12.00 -14.85
C THR A 44 -11.17 11.42 -16.21
N ALA A 45 -11.74 10.26 -16.56
CA ALA A 45 -11.38 9.52 -17.75
C ALA A 45 -11.64 10.33 -19.05
N PRO A 46 -10.84 10.14 -20.11
CA PRO A 46 -11.11 10.74 -21.41
C PRO A 46 -12.48 10.29 -21.94
N GLY A 47 -13.28 11.25 -22.39
CA GLY A 47 -14.62 11.02 -22.91
C GLY A 47 -15.76 11.37 -21.95
N THR A 48 -15.48 11.65 -20.68
CA THR A 48 -16.48 12.13 -19.72
C THR A 48 -16.79 13.61 -19.92
N LEU A 49 -17.97 14.03 -19.48
CA LEU A 49 -18.40 15.43 -19.45
C LEU A 49 -17.41 16.30 -18.68
N ALA A 50 -17.02 15.89 -17.47
CA ALA A 50 -16.04 16.64 -16.67
C ALA A 50 -14.70 16.79 -17.39
N ARG A 51 -14.22 15.75 -18.06
CA ARG A 51 -12.95 15.82 -18.80
C ARG A 51 -13.02 16.77 -19.99
N GLN A 52 -14.13 16.75 -20.73
CA GLN A 52 -14.36 17.70 -21.82
C GLN A 52 -14.45 19.15 -21.31
N LEU A 53 -15.02 19.38 -20.14
CA LEU A 53 -15.11 20.71 -19.52
C LEU A 53 -13.74 21.22 -19.03
N ILE A 54 -12.85 20.33 -18.57
CA ILE A 54 -11.47 20.68 -18.24
C ILE A 54 -10.69 21.07 -19.51
N ASP A 55 -10.79 20.27 -20.57
CA ASP A 55 -9.93 20.42 -21.76
C ASP A 55 -10.40 21.57 -22.69
N GLU A 56 -11.71 21.76 -22.84
CA GLU A 56 -12.28 22.77 -23.75
C GLU A 56 -12.81 24.02 -23.03
N GLY A 57 -12.90 24.01 -21.71
CA GLY A 57 -13.39 25.12 -20.90
C GLY A 57 -14.91 25.35 -20.97
N GLY A 58 -15.33 26.44 -20.33
CA GLY A 58 -16.72 26.92 -20.33
C GLY A 58 -17.06 27.85 -21.50
N ASN A 59 -18.29 28.37 -21.52
CA ASN A 59 -18.82 29.30 -22.53
C ASN A 59 -19.12 28.68 -23.91
N ARG A 60 -19.58 27.44 -23.93
CA ARG A 60 -19.96 26.71 -25.15
C ARG A 60 -21.33 26.04 -25.05
N THR A 61 -21.89 25.75 -26.21
CA THR A 61 -23.11 24.95 -26.35
C THR A 61 -22.76 23.58 -26.87
N PHE A 62 -23.22 22.52 -26.20
CA PHE A 62 -23.10 21.16 -26.71
C PHE A 62 -24.38 20.38 -26.45
N ASN A 63 -24.53 19.29 -27.20
CA ASN A 63 -25.66 18.38 -27.04
C ASN A 63 -25.28 17.31 -26.01
N LEU A 64 -26.05 17.24 -24.93
CA LEU A 64 -25.88 16.26 -23.87
C LEU A 64 -27.09 15.33 -23.84
N GLU A 65 -26.85 14.02 -23.75
CA GLU A 65 -27.90 13.05 -23.48
C GLU A 65 -28.30 13.17 -22.00
N VAL A 66 -29.54 13.54 -21.71
CA VAL A 66 -30.05 13.62 -20.34
C VAL A 66 -30.98 12.44 -20.13
N LYS A 67 -30.65 11.63 -19.12
CA LYS A 67 -31.48 10.51 -18.67
C LYS A 67 -32.26 10.96 -17.44
N ARG A 68 -33.58 10.78 -17.45
CA ARG A 68 -34.46 11.10 -16.33
C ARG A 68 -35.36 9.92 -16.02
N ARG A 69 -35.45 9.55 -14.74
CA ARG A 69 -36.46 8.62 -14.25
C ARG A 69 -37.80 9.34 -14.14
N VAL A 70 -38.83 8.78 -14.77
CA VAL A 70 -40.21 9.28 -14.75
C VAL A 70 -41.11 8.16 -14.24
N ARG A 71 -42.08 8.49 -13.37
CA ARG A 71 -43.05 7.51 -12.86
C ARG A 71 -43.91 6.97 -13.99
N LEU A 72 -44.20 5.67 -13.97
CA LEU A 72 -45.16 5.07 -14.91
C LEU A 72 -46.57 5.57 -14.56
N GLU A 73 -47.28 6.11 -15.54
CA GLU A 73 -48.65 6.64 -15.36
C GLU A 73 -49.62 5.98 -16.37
N GLY A 74 -50.86 5.75 -15.94
CA GLY A 74 -51.94 5.23 -16.78
C GLY A 74 -51.75 3.76 -17.19
N ALA A 75 -51.96 3.47 -18.48
CA ALA A 75 -51.98 2.11 -19.02
C ALA A 75 -50.65 1.33 -18.85
N GLU A 76 -49.50 2.03 -18.85
CA GLU A 76 -48.20 1.39 -18.64
C GLU A 76 -48.05 0.89 -17.19
N LEU A 77 -48.63 1.59 -16.21
CA LEU A 77 -48.61 1.19 -14.80
C LEU A 77 -49.54 0.02 -14.53
N GLU A 78 -50.75 0.02 -15.12
CA GLU A 78 -51.71 -1.09 -15.00
C GLU A 78 -51.16 -2.37 -15.62
N GLU A 79 -50.47 -2.27 -16.76
CA GLU A 79 -49.85 -3.43 -17.40
C GLU A 79 -48.66 -3.98 -16.58
N HIS A 80 -47.86 -3.10 -15.97
CA HIS A 80 -46.79 -3.51 -15.05
C HIS A 80 -47.35 -4.21 -13.81
N GLN A 81 -48.35 -3.62 -13.16
CA GLN A 81 -48.99 -4.22 -11.98
C GLN A 81 -49.69 -5.55 -12.32
N ARG A 82 -50.26 -5.67 -13.53
CA ARG A 82 -50.84 -6.92 -14.00
C ARG A 82 -49.75 -7.97 -14.25
N ARG A 83 -48.64 -7.61 -14.90
CA ARG A 83 -47.49 -8.49 -15.13
C ARG A 83 -46.85 -8.95 -13.81
N ASP A 84 -46.78 -8.07 -12.80
CA ASP A 84 -46.28 -8.41 -11.46
C ASP A 84 -47.23 -9.33 -10.69
N ARG A 85 -48.55 -9.18 -10.86
CA ARG A 85 -49.52 -10.10 -10.27
C ARG A 85 -49.47 -11.47 -10.95
N GLU A 86 -49.42 -11.49 -12.28
CA GLU A 86 -49.27 -12.72 -13.07
C GLU A 86 -47.96 -13.45 -12.73
N SER A 87 -46.85 -12.72 -12.51
CA SER A 87 -45.57 -13.32 -12.11
C SER A 87 -45.60 -13.85 -10.68
N LYS A 88 -46.22 -13.13 -9.73
CA LYS A 88 -46.41 -13.60 -8.34
C LYS A 88 -47.31 -14.83 -8.26
N ASP A 89 -48.43 -14.84 -8.98
CA ASP A 89 -49.35 -15.98 -9.02
C ASP A 89 -48.66 -17.22 -9.64
N SER A 90 -47.84 -17.03 -10.69
CA SER A 90 -47.05 -18.12 -11.29
C SER A 90 -45.94 -18.67 -10.37
N ARG A 91 -45.40 -17.85 -9.47
CA ARG A 91 -44.43 -18.27 -8.45
C ARG A 91 -45.10 -19.02 -7.30
N GLN A 92 -46.34 -18.65 -6.97
CA GLN A 92 -47.11 -19.27 -5.90
C GLN A 92 -47.68 -20.66 -6.27
N ASP A 93 -48.00 -20.90 -7.54
CA ASP A 93 -48.50 -22.20 -8.04
C ASP A 93 -47.37 -23.26 -8.17
N ASN A 94 -46.10 -22.84 -8.22
CA ASN A 94 -44.95 -23.75 -8.28
C ASN A 94 -44.41 -24.21 -6.91
N GLY A 95 -45.05 -23.84 -5.80
CA GLY A 95 -44.81 -24.45 -4.48
C GLY A 95 -43.36 -24.35 -3.96
N GLU A 96 -42.63 -23.31 -4.33
CA GLU A 96 -41.34 -22.98 -3.72
C GLU A 96 -41.52 -21.75 -2.81
N ASP A 97 -41.69 -22.00 -1.51
CA ASP A 97 -41.46 -20.99 -0.47
C ASP A 97 -39.96 -20.65 -0.47
N ILE A 98 -39.55 -19.74 -1.34
CA ILE A 98 -38.25 -19.07 -1.26
C ILE A 98 -38.53 -17.56 -1.29
N ASP A 99 -38.29 -16.93 -0.15
CA ASP A 99 -38.12 -15.50 -0.01
C ASP A 99 -36.97 -15.05 -0.93
N MET A 100 -37.32 -14.59 -2.13
CA MET A 100 -36.42 -13.95 -3.08
C MET A 100 -37.08 -12.69 -3.60
N SER A 101 -36.62 -11.58 -3.03
CA SER A 101 -36.65 -10.27 -3.68
C SER A 101 -35.97 -10.40 -5.05
N ASP A 102 -36.74 -10.21 -6.11
CA ASP A 102 -36.23 -10.18 -7.49
C ASP A 102 -36.54 -8.79 -8.05
N GLU A 103 -35.62 -7.85 -7.81
CA GLU A 103 -35.30 -6.84 -8.80
C GLU A 103 -34.05 -7.31 -9.53
N SER A 104 -34.24 -7.68 -10.80
CA SER A 104 -33.18 -7.98 -11.74
C SER A 104 -32.37 -6.73 -12.09
N GLU A 105 -31.11 -6.69 -11.68
CA GLU A 105 -30.04 -6.08 -12.49
C GLU A 105 -29.07 -7.21 -12.90
N ASP A 106 -28.91 -7.37 -14.21
CA ASP A 106 -27.86 -8.21 -14.82
C ASP A 106 -26.47 -7.65 -14.44
N GLU A 107 -25.91 -8.11 -13.32
CA GLU A 107 -24.46 -8.19 -13.14
C GLU A 107 -24.01 -9.64 -13.40
N MET A 108 -23.15 -9.81 -14.41
CA MET A 108 -22.52 -11.08 -14.75
C MET A 108 -21.73 -11.64 -13.57
N ASP A 109 -22.25 -12.72 -12.99
CA ASP A 109 -21.68 -13.47 -11.90
C ASP A 109 -20.42 -14.26 -12.35
N LEU A 110 -19.27 -13.88 -11.80
CA LEU A 110 -17.95 -14.47 -12.07
C LEU A 110 -17.47 -15.30 -10.86
N SER A 111 -18.38 -16.00 -10.17
CA SER A 111 -18.09 -16.67 -8.89
C SER A 111 -17.99 -18.21 -8.94
N SER A 112 -17.98 -18.85 -10.12
CA SER A 112 -17.95 -20.33 -10.25
C SER A 112 -16.75 -20.92 -11.01
N VAL A 113 -15.55 -20.35 -10.88
CA VAL A 113 -14.30 -21.04 -11.23
C VAL A 113 -13.23 -20.77 -10.17
N THR A 114 -12.75 -21.85 -9.53
CA THR A 114 -11.60 -21.97 -8.62
C THR A 114 -11.79 -21.32 -7.24
N LYS A 115 -12.20 -22.05 -6.18
CA LYS A 115 -11.40 -23.09 -5.49
C LYS A 115 -9.90 -22.94 -5.74
N GLY A 116 -9.33 -21.88 -5.20
CA GLY A 116 -7.90 -21.68 -5.04
C GLY A 116 -7.66 -20.92 -3.75
N LYS A 117 -6.90 -21.53 -2.83
CA LYS A 117 -6.33 -20.89 -1.64
C LYS A 117 -5.57 -19.61 -2.03
N HIS A 118 -5.24 -18.80 -1.01
CA HIS A 118 -4.28 -17.67 -0.97
C HIS A 118 -4.93 -16.28 -1.03
N ASP A 119 -4.57 -15.28 -0.22
CA ASP A 119 -3.86 -15.24 1.06
C ASP A 119 -4.07 -13.81 1.60
N LEU A 120 -4.87 -13.62 2.65
CA LEU A 120 -4.83 -12.41 3.47
C LEU A 120 -4.76 -12.85 4.93
N LEU A 121 -3.69 -13.56 5.23
CA LEU A 121 -3.11 -13.60 6.56
C LEU A 121 -2.84 -12.15 7.02
N VAL A 122 -3.79 -11.55 7.74
CA VAL A 122 -3.39 -10.68 8.85
C VAL A 122 -2.77 -11.62 9.87
N LYS A 123 -1.47 -11.84 9.72
CA LYS A 123 -0.63 -12.37 10.78
C LYS A 123 -0.68 -11.33 11.88
N THR A 124 -1.58 -11.53 12.84
CA THR A 124 -1.50 -10.89 14.13
C THR A 124 -0.12 -11.22 14.68
N GLU A 125 0.72 -10.20 14.79
CA GLU A 125 2.00 -10.26 15.46
C GLU A 125 1.78 -10.87 16.84
N THR A 126 2.30 -12.08 16.99
CA THR A 126 2.42 -12.74 18.28
C THR A 126 3.32 -11.84 19.13
N LYS A 127 2.72 -11.16 20.10
CA LYS A 127 3.42 -10.56 21.23
C LYS A 127 4.24 -11.64 21.93
N THR A 128 5.51 -11.74 21.60
CA THR A 128 6.52 -12.26 22.52
C THR A 128 7.40 -11.11 22.98
N GLN A 129 6.98 -10.46 24.06
CA GLN A 129 7.91 -10.01 25.11
C GLN A 129 7.24 -10.13 26.47
N THR A 130 7.37 -11.32 27.05
CA THR A 130 7.66 -11.46 28.48
C THR A 130 9.00 -10.75 28.76
N GLY A 131 8.94 -9.53 29.29
CA GLY A 131 10.10 -8.72 29.60
C GLY A 131 9.83 -7.84 30.81
N PHE A 132 10.34 -8.25 31.96
CA PHE A 132 10.14 -7.70 33.29
C PHE A 132 10.94 -6.41 33.53
N PHE A 133 10.86 -5.40 32.65
CA PHE A 133 11.45 -4.07 32.90
C PHE A 133 10.58 -2.95 32.31
N LYS A 134 10.08 -2.08 33.19
CA LYS A 134 9.33 -0.86 32.84
C LYS A 134 10.23 0.11 32.08
N SER A 135 9.95 0.35 30.80
CA SER A 135 10.37 1.60 30.14
C SER A 135 9.11 2.36 29.70
N SER A 136 8.98 3.57 30.22
CA SER A 136 7.88 4.49 29.94
C SER A 136 8.05 5.07 28.54
N LYS A 137 7.24 4.63 27.58
CA LYS A 137 7.04 5.35 26.31
C LYS A 137 5.72 6.10 26.40
N LYS A 138 5.82 7.42 26.22
CA LYS A 138 4.68 8.37 26.21
C LYS A 138 3.61 7.87 25.24
N GLN A 139 2.44 7.54 25.78
CA GLN A 139 1.24 7.20 25.01
C GLN A 139 0.58 8.50 24.57
N TYR A 140 0.39 8.68 23.27
CA TYR A 140 -0.47 9.72 22.72
C TYR A 140 -1.93 9.35 22.97
N PRO A 141 -2.83 10.32 23.19
CA PRO A 141 -4.25 10.03 23.42
C PRO A 141 -4.84 9.33 22.19
N MET A 142 -5.22 8.06 22.36
CA MET A 142 -6.06 7.31 21.43
C MET A 142 -7.47 7.25 21.99
N PHE A 143 -8.47 7.35 21.11
CA PHE A 143 -9.87 7.16 21.49
C PHE A 143 -10.10 5.75 22.05
N PRO A 144 -11.07 5.55 22.96
CA PRO A 144 -11.38 4.25 23.52
C PRO A 144 -11.73 3.27 22.40
N PHE A 145 -10.90 2.24 22.21
CA PHE A 145 -11.14 1.16 21.25
C PHE A 145 -11.48 -0.10 22.03
N PHE A 146 -12.71 -0.58 21.87
CA PHE A 146 -13.17 -1.85 22.43
C PHE A 146 -13.12 -2.90 21.33
N GLU A 147 -12.18 -3.84 21.45
CA GLU A 147 -12.04 -4.95 20.51
C GLU A 147 -13.08 -6.01 20.85
N GLU A 148 -14.08 -6.18 19.98
CA GLU A 148 -15.18 -7.10 20.21
C GLU A 148 -14.76 -8.53 19.86
N LYS A 149 -14.84 -9.44 20.84
CA LYS A 149 -14.42 -10.83 20.66
C LYS A 149 -15.56 -11.65 20.08
N VAL A 150 -15.50 -11.87 18.78
CA VAL A 150 -16.44 -12.73 18.06
C VAL A 150 -16.18 -14.22 18.38
N LYS A 151 -17.24 -14.98 18.66
CA LYS A 151 -17.17 -16.44 18.89
C LYS A 151 -17.62 -17.19 17.64
N PHE A 152 -16.90 -18.24 17.27
CA PHE A 152 -17.13 -19.05 16.07
C PHE A 152 -17.43 -20.51 16.45
N ASP A 153 -18.34 -21.17 15.72
CA ASP A 153 -18.60 -22.62 15.74
C ASP A 153 -18.23 -23.29 14.40
N GLU A 154 -18.54 -24.59 14.25
CA GLU A 154 -18.21 -25.40 13.06
C GLU A 154 -18.90 -24.93 11.77
N TYR A 155 -19.91 -24.06 11.85
CA TYR A 155 -20.65 -23.52 10.71
C TYR A 155 -20.44 -22.00 10.51
N GLY A 156 -19.76 -21.30 11.41
CA GLY A 156 -19.37 -19.90 11.24
C GLY A 156 -19.44 -19.07 12.51
N GLU A 157 -19.61 -17.75 12.37
CA GLU A 157 -19.79 -16.83 13.50
C GLU A 157 -21.12 -17.12 14.22
N ILE A 158 -21.07 -17.29 15.55
CA ILE A 158 -22.28 -17.52 16.36
C ILE A 158 -23.02 -16.19 16.49
N VAL A 159 -24.03 -15.98 15.65
CA VAL A 159 -24.89 -14.80 15.71
C VAL A 159 -25.75 -14.83 16.98
N SER A 160 -25.46 -13.95 17.93
CA SER A 160 -26.26 -13.82 19.15
C SER A 160 -27.60 -13.17 18.85
N THR A 161 -28.68 -13.95 18.84
CA THR A 161 -30.05 -13.49 18.50
C THR A 161 -30.57 -12.37 19.43
N ILE A 162 -29.98 -12.21 20.62
CA ILE A 162 -30.33 -11.14 21.58
C ILE A 162 -29.97 -9.75 21.02
N PHE A 163 -28.92 -9.64 20.19
CA PHE A 163 -28.49 -8.35 19.60
C PHE A 163 -29.45 -7.86 18.49
N TYR A 164 -30.07 -8.79 17.76
CA TYR A 164 -31.04 -8.46 16.72
C TYR A 164 -32.43 -8.13 17.27
N VAL A 165 -32.84 -8.74 18.38
CA VAL A 165 -34.11 -8.41 19.05
C VAL A 165 -34.05 -7.04 19.75
N PHE A 166 -32.88 -6.62 20.24
CA PHE A 166 -32.72 -5.31 20.90
C PHE A 166 -32.70 -4.11 19.91
N ASN A 167 -32.41 -4.34 18.62
CA ASN A 167 -32.41 -3.28 17.60
C ASN A 167 -33.73 -3.15 16.82
N PHE A 168 -34.71 -4.03 17.03
CA PHE A 168 -35.98 -4.03 16.29
C PHE A 168 -37.22 -3.57 17.09
N ARG A 169 -37.04 -3.08 18.34
CA ARG A 169 -38.11 -2.38 19.07
C ARG A 169 -37.99 -0.87 18.89
N ALA A 170 -38.93 -0.30 18.12
CA ALA A 170 -39.07 1.12 17.82
C ALA A 170 -39.46 2.02 19.03
N GLU A 171 -39.18 1.61 20.26
CA GLU A 171 -39.62 2.31 21.47
C GLU A 171 -38.46 2.99 22.24
N ASP A 172 -37.20 2.67 21.94
CA ASP A 172 -36.04 3.26 22.65
C ASP A 172 -35.51 4.57 22.03
N TYR A 173 -36.04 5.02 20.89
CA TYR A 173 -35.73 6.37 20.36
C TYR A 173 -36.47 7.52 21.08
N LYS A 174 -37.30 7.21 22.09
CA LYS A 174 -38.04 8.21 22.90
C LYS A 174 -37.39 8.56 24.25
N MET A 175 -36.21 8.03 24.57
CA MET A 175 -35.58 8.16 25.89
C MET A 175 -34.21 8.88 25.88
N LEU A 176 -34.04 9.89 25.01
CA LEU A 176 -32.95 10.85 25.16
C LEU A 176 -33.44 12.31 25.07
N ASP A 177 -34.59 12.57 25.68
CA ASP A 177 -34.99 13.93 26.05
C ASP A 177 -35.73 13.88 27.39
N SER A 178 -34.96 13.81 28.48
CA SER A 178 -35.44 14.01 29.86
C SER A 178 -34.25 14.14 30.81
N THR A 179 -33.61 15.31 30.80
CA THR A 179 -33.22 16.08 32.00
C THR A 179 -32.46 17.31 31.52
N MET A 180 -33.14 18.44 31.42
CA MET A 180 -32.71 19.69 32.05
C MET A 180 -33.92 20.64 32.06
N GLU A 181 -34.15 21.20 33.24
CA GLU A 181 -35.29 22.04 33.57
C GLU A 181 -35.28 23.35 32.76
N VAL A 182 -36.50 23.82 32.55
CA VAL A 182 -36.96 25.00 31.80
C VAL A 182 -36.37 26.30 32.35
N GLU A 183 -35.86 27.17 31.48
CA GLU A 183 -36.08 28.62 31.60
C GLU A 183 -36.38 29.25 30.21
N ASP A 184 -37.60 29.80 30.14
CA ASP A 184 -38.24 30.73 29.21
C ASP A 184 -37.48 31.27 27.98
N ASN A 185 -38.05 31.03 26.79
CA ASN A 185 -38.70 32.11 26.01
C ASN A 185 -39.46 31.55 24.80
N LYS A 186 -40.77 31.81 24.77
CA LYS A 186 -41.62 31.74 23.58
C LYS A 186 -41.28 32.91 22.66
N GLU A 187 -41.02 32.65 21.38
CA GLU A 187 -41.89 33.09 20.27
C GLU A 187 -41.32 32.66 18.90
N ASN A 188 -42.19 32.01 18.11
CA ASN A 188 -42.14 31.76 16.67
C ASN A 188 -41.00 30.95 16.06
N VAL A 189 -41.19 29.63 16.02
CA VAL A 189 -40.75 28.80 14.88
C VAL A 189 -41.98 28.05 14.38
N GLU A 190 -42.50 28.45 13.21
CA GLU A 190 -43.48 27.67 12.45
C GLU A 190 -42.78 26.40 11.95
N THR A 191 -43.06 25.28 12.61
CA THR A 191 -42.68 23.95 12.13
C THR A 191 -43.52 23.67 10.88
N LYS A 192 -42.94 23.85 9.69
CA LYS A 192 -43.47 23.20 8.49
C LYS A 192 -43.32 21.69 8.72
N GLU A 193 -44.46 21.02 8.83
CA GLU A 193 -44.54 19.57 8.81
C GLU A 193 -43.92 19.08 7.50
N GLU A 194 -42.74 18.47 7.58
CA GLU A 194 -42.20 17.69 6.48
C GLU A 194 -43.11 16.49 6.31
N GLU A 195 -43.86 16.48 5.20
CA GLU A 195 -44.67 15.33 4.83
C GLU A 195 -43.78 14.08 4.78
N PRO A 196 -44.22 12.95 5.35
CA PRO A 196 -43.48 11.70 5.25
C PRO A 196 -43.33 11.35 3.76
N VAL A 197 -42.07 11.26 3.31
CA VAL A 197 -41.74 10.75 1.98
C VAL A 197 -42.28 9.33 1.90
N ASP A 198 -43.40 9.19 1.19
CA ASP A 198 -44.02 7.92 0.88
C ASP A 198 -43.04 7.09 0.05
N ASN A 199 -42.29 6.19 0.70
CA ASN A 199 -41.44 5.20 0.06
C ASN A 199 -42.30 4.05 -0.48
N THR A 200 -43.35 4.38 -1.24
CA THR A 200 -43.86 3.45 -2.23
C THR A 200 -42.92 3.54 -3.42
N GLU A 201 -42.13 2.50 -3.67
CA GLU A 201 -41.35 2.36 -4.90
C GLU A 201 -42.33 2.30 -6.08
N VAL A 202 -42.75 3.48 -6.54
CA VAL A 202 -43.58 3.60 -7.73
C VAL A 202 -42.71 3.16 -8.91
N PRO A 203 -43.15 2.18 -9.73
CA PRO A 203 -42.41 1.76 -10.91
C PRO A 203 -42.04 2.96 -11.78
N THR A 204 -40.75 3.07 -12.12
CA THR A 204 -40.23 4.19 -12.93
C THR A 204 -39.63 3.70 -14.24
N LYS A 205 -39.71 4.54 -15.27
CA LYS A 205 -39.08 4.34 -16.57
C LYS A 205 -38.01 5.39 -16.80
N CYS A 206 -36.88 4.98 -17.36
CA CYS A 206 -35.82 5.89 -17.75
C CYS A 206 -36.08 6.42 -19.17
N ILE A 207 -36.18 7.74 -19.32
CA ILE A 207 -36.31 8.41 -20.60
C ILE A 207 -34.97 9.09 -20.91
N SER A 208 -34.37 8.78 -22.06
CA SER A 208 -33.22 9.51 -22.59
C SER A 208 -33.67 10.55 -23.60
N MET A 209 -33.17 11.79 -23.45
CA MET A 209 -33.42 12.89 -24.38
C MET A 209 -32.13 13.63 -24.68
N MET A 210 -31.89 13.95 -25.95
CA MET A 210 -30.81 14.85 -26.34
C MET A 210 -31.21 16.30 -26.06
N ARG A 211 -30.47 16.98 -25.19
CA ARG A 211 -30.70 18.38 -24.83
C ARG A 211 -29.49 19.22 -25.20
N THR A 212 -29.70 20.33 -25.90
CA THR A 212 -28.65 21.33 -26.12
C THR A 212 -28.52 22.19 -24.87
N VAL A 213 -27.33 22.18 -24.27
CA VAL A 213 -27.03 22.88 -23.02
C VAL A 213 -26.04 24.01 -23.32
N ARG A 214 -26.37 25.24 -22.91
CA ARG A 214 -25.46 26.39 -22.96
C ARG A 214 -24.77 26.54 -21.62
N VAL A 215 -23.47 26.31 -21.59
CA VAL A 215 -22.66 26.47 -20.38
C VAL A 215 -22.10 27.89 -20.36
N ALA A 216 -22.70 28.78 -19.57
CA ALA A 216 -22.23 30.14 -19.32
C ALA A 216 -21.53 30.30 -17.96
N ALA A 217 -21.69 29.34 -17.05
CA ALA A 217 -21.01 29.30 -15.76
C ALA A 217 -19.47 29.24 -15.93
N GLN A 218 -18.75 29.79 -14.95
CA GLN A 218 -17.30 29.74 -14.91
C GLN A 218 -16.83 28.34 -14.54
N ILE A 219 -15.99 27.73 -15.37
CA ILE A 219 -15.40 26.41 -15.10
C ILE A 219 -13.96 26.60 -14.67
N GLN A 220 -13.59 26.01 -13.53
CA GLN A 220 -12.22 26.01 -13.03
C GLN A 220 -11.80 24.58 -12.70
N PHE A 221 -10.58 24.22 -13.08
CA PHE A 221 -9.95 22.97 -12.65
C PHE A 221 -8.92 23.29 -11.57
N ILE A 222 -9.06 22.68 -10.40
CA ILE A 222 -8.11 22.78 -9.31
C ILE A 222 -7.69 21.35 -8.94
N ASP A 223 -6.41 21.05 -9.01
CA ASP A 223 -5.92 19.70 -8.79
C ASP A 223 -5.93 19.32 -7.30
N PHE A 224 -6.86 18.44 -6.91
CA PHE A 224 -6.96 17.84 -5.58
C PHE A 224 -6.98 16.30 -5.64
N GLU A 225 -6.38 15.69 -6.68
CA GLU A 225 -6.46 14.24 -6.88
C GLU A 225 -5.51 13.41 -5.99
N GLY A 226 -4.67 14.07 -5.18
CA GLY A 226 -3.82 13.42 -4.17
C GLY A 226 -2.75 12.47 -4.74
N ARG A 227 -2.36 12.65 -6.01
CA ARG A 227 -1.35 11.80 -6.67
C ARG A 227 0.05 12.38 -6.53
N SER A 228 1.05 11.49 -6.54
CA SER A 228 2.45 11.89 -6.61
C SER A 228 2.78 12.50 -7.97
N ASP A 229 3.52 13.59 -7.95
CA ASP A 229 4.04 14.25 -9.14
C ASP A 229 5.15 13.44 -9.82
N GLY A 230 5.44 13.79 -11.08
CA GLY A 230 6.43 13.08 -11.88
C GLY A 230 7.85 13.11 -11.31
N GLU A 231 8.24 14.23 -10.68
CA GLU A 231 9.58 14.38 -10.08
C GLU A 231 9.71 13.54 -8.82
N SER A 232 8.69 13.54 -7.95
CA SER A 232 8.66 12.69 -6.76
C SER A 232 8.70 11.21 -7.13
N VAL A 233 7.93 10.77 -8.13
CA VAL A 233 7.96 9.37 -8.59
C VAL A 233 9.36 9.00 -9.10
N GLN A 234 10.00 9.85 -9.90
CA GLN A 234 11.39 9.64 -10.37
C GLN A 234 12.41 9.57 -9.22
N LYS A 235 12.23 10.38 -8.18
CA LYS A 235 13.09 10.40 -7.00
C LYS A 235 12.93 9.14 -6.16
N ILE A 236 11.69 8.72 -5.87
CA ILE A 236 11.39 7.47 -5.15
C ILE A 236 12.02 6.28 -5.87
N LEU A 237 11.84 6.24 -7.18
CA LEU A 237 12.35 5.20 -8.04
C LEU A 237 13.88 5.16 -8.10
N SER A 238 14.54 6.32 -8.16
CA SER A 238 16.01 6.44 -8.10
C SER A 238 16.59 5.99 -6.76
N GLN A 239 15.86 6.20 -5.66
CA GLN A 239 16.27 5.76 -4.32
C GLN A 239 16.03 4.26 -4.12
N LEU A 240 14.92 3.73 -4.62
CA LEU A 240 14.54 2.32 -4.43
C LEU A 240 15.34 1.37 -5.32
N ARG A 241 15.73 1.80 -6.54
CA ARG A 241 16.48 1.03 -7.54
C ARG A 241 15.94 -0.41 -7.71
N PRO A 242 14.67 -0.57 -8.12
CA PRO A 242 14.04 -1.88 -8.24
C PRO A 242 14.75 -2.74 -9.29
N ARG A 243 14.95 -4.04 -8.99
CA ARG A 243 15.53 -5.01 -9.96
C ARG A 243 14.61 -5.26 -11.16
N ARG A 244 13.29 -5.18 -10.94
CA ARG A 244 12.26 -5.24 -11.98
C ARG A 244 11.20 -4.19 -11.70
N LEU A 245 10.76 -3.51 -12.76
CA LEU A 245 9.71 -2.50 -12.69
C LEU A 245 8.69 -2.77 -13.80
N ILE A 246 7.41 -2.76 -13.46
CA ILE A 246 6.31 -2.85 -14.43
C ILE A 246 5.50 -1.56 -14.31
N LEU A 247 5.36 -0.85 -15.43
CA LEU A 247 4.62 0.40 -15.51
C LEU A 247 3.24 0.14 -16.14
N VAL A 248 2.18 0.47 -15.40
CA VAL A 248 0.78 0.28 -15.82
C VAL A 248 -0.01 1.57 -15.64
N ARG A 249 -1.16 1.68 -16.32
CA ARG A 249 -2.13 2.79 -16.18
C ARG A 249 -1.53 4.20 -16.37
N GLY A 250 -0.68 4.38 -17.39
CA GLY A 250 -0.15 5.68 -17.81
C GLY A 250 -0.58 6.06 -19.22
N THR A 251 -0.49 7.34 -19.56
CA THR A 251 -0.55 7.77 -20.96
C THR A 251 0.69 7.26 -21.69
N PRO A 252 0.60 6.95 -22.99
CA PRO A 252 1.75 6.41 -23.73
C PRO A 252 2.97 7.35 -23.70
N GLU A 253 2.74 8.65 -23.59
CA GLU A 253 3.78 9.68 -23.46
C GLU A 253 4.46 9.65 -22.08
N SER A 254 3.68 9.61 -21.00
CA SER A 254 4.23 9.59 -19.64
C SER A 254 4.95 8.27 -19.33
N THR A 255 4.39 7.14 -19.78
CA THR A 255 5.03 5.83 -19.66
C THR A 255 6.36 5.79 -20.42
N LYS A 256 6.43 6.32 -21.65
CA LYS A 256 7.70 6.40 -22.41
C LYS A 256 8.75 7.24 -21.69
N SER A 257 8.35 8.39 -21.14
CA SER A 257 9.25 9.27 -20.38
C SER A 257 9.81 8.56 -19.15
N LEU A 258 8.96 7.89 -18.38
CA LEU A 258 9.37 7.16 -17.18
C LEU A 258 10.26 5.95 -17.52
N VAL A 259 9.95 5.21 -18.60
CA VAL A 259 10.81 4.13 -19.11
C VAL A 259 12.20 4.67 -19.49
N ALA A 260 12.28 5.82 -20.15
CA ALA A 260 13.55 6.43 -20.53
C ALA A 260 14.41 6.79 -19.31
N HIS A 261 13.79 7.34 -18.26
CA HIS A 261 14.45 7.61 -16.99
C HIS A 261 14.93 6.31 -16.30
N CYS A 262 14.08 5.30 -16.22
CA CYS A 262 14.42 4.03 -15.56
C CYS A 262 15.52 3.23 -16.31
N ARG A 263 15.64 3.41 -17.64
CA ARG A 263 16.72 2.80 -18.45
C ARG A 263 18.11 3.36 -18.15
N GLN A 264 18.22 4.54 -17.53
CA GLN A 264 19.51 5.07 -17.07
C GLN A 264 20.08 4.28 -15.89
N TRP A 265 19.25 3.50 -15.19
CA TRP A 265 19.71 2.68 -14.09
C TRP A 265 20.37 1.39 -14.59
N SER A 266 21.62 1.18 -14.18
CA SER A 266 22.32 -0.09 -14.43
C SER A 266 21.67 -1.22 -13.62
N GLY A 267 21.19 -2.27 -14.30
CA GLY A 267 20.80 -3.55 -13.69
C GLY A 267 19.31 -3.78 -13.43
N GLY A 268 18.42 -2.84 -13.77
CA GLY A 268 16.96 -3.01 -13.64
C GLY A 268 16.29 -3.37 -14.97
N ARG A 269 15.38 -4.36 -14.97
CA ARG A 269 14.51 -4.62 -16.15
C ARG A 269 13.20 -3.84 -16.01
N VAL A 270 12.84 -3.07 -17.04
CA VAL A 270 11.63 -2.24 -17.04
C VAL A 270 10.67 -2.75 -18.11
N PHE A 271 9.43 -3.02 -17.73
CA PHE A 271 8.35 -3.47 -18.60
C PHE A 271 7.23 -2.43 -18.63
N ALA A 272 6.65 -2.22 -19.80
CA ALA A 272 5.53 -1.30 -20.01
C ALA A 272 4.49 -1.98 -20.92
N PRO A 273 3.71 -2.95 -20.39
CA PRO A 273 2.74 -3.70 -21.18
C PRO A 273 1.58 -2.85 -21.67
N SER A 274 1.10 -3.20 -22.86
CA SER A 274 -0.16 -2.70 -23.41
C SER A 274 -1.36 -3.43 -22.78
N ARG A 275 -2.58 -2.89 -22.97
CA ARG A 275 -3.80 -3.51 -22.44
C ARG A 275 -3.97 -4.92 -23.03
N GLY A 276 -4.02 -5.93 -22.16
CA GLY A 276 -4.15 -7.34 -22.54
C GLY A 276 -2.83 -8.05 -22.87
N GLU A 277 -1.70 -7.36 -22.78
CA GLU A 277 -0.37 -7.96 -22.96
C GLU A 277 0.05 -8.68 -21.67
N VAL A 278 0.47 -9.94 -21.82
CA VAL A 278 1.00 -10.74 -20.72
C VAL A 278 2.52 -10.58 -20.67
N VAL A 279 3.05 -10.22 -19.51
CA VAL A 279 4.49 -10.06 -19.29
C VAL A 279 4.95 -11.12 -18.30
N ASP A 280 5.95 -11.89 -18.70
CA ASP A 280 6.63 -12.81 -17.79
C ASP A 280 7.59 -12.03 -16.87
N ALA A 281 7.18 -11.89 -15.61
CA ALA A 281 7.96 -11.24 -14.57
C ALA A 281 8.80 -12.24 -13.74
N THR A 282 8.78 -13.54 -14.07
CA THR A 282 9.44 -14.55 -13.26
C THR A 282 10.95 -14.36 -13.20
N THR A 283 11.51 -14.73 -12.05
CA THR A 283 12.96 -14.79 -11.84
C THR A 283 13.28 -16.21 -11.44
N GLU A 284 14.12 -16.87 -12.20
CA GLU A 284 14.75 -18.11 -11.75
C GLU A 284 15.80 -17.75 -10.70
N THR A 285 15.35 -17.63 -9.45
CA THR A 285 16.22 -17.68 -8.27
C THR A 285 15.86 -18.93 -7.50
N HIS A 286 16.71 -19.95 -7.60
CA HIS A 286 16.60 -21.12 -6.73
C HIS A 286 17.00 -20.70 -5.31
N ILE A 287 16.01 -20.35 -4.50
CA ILE A 287 16.21 -19.99 -3.09
C ILE A 287 16.06 -21.29 -2.30
N TYR A 288 17.19 -21.81 -1.81
CA TYR A 288 17.21 -22.94 -0.90
C TYR A 288 17.40 -22.42 0.52
N GLN A 289 16.59 -22.90 1.45
CA GLN A 289 16.78 -22.62 2.87
C GLN A 289 17.73 -23.65 3.46
N VAL A 290 18.90 -23.19 3.92
CA VAL A 290 19.92 -24.03 4.54
C VAL A 290 20.23 -23.50 5.93
N ARG A 291 20.30 -24.39 6.92
CA ARG A 291 20.61 -24.04 8.32
C ARG A 291 22.11 -24.17 8.59
N LEU A 292 22.70 -23.17 9.22
CA LEU A 292 24.07 -23.24 9.73
C LEU A 292 24.08 -24.03 11.04
N THR A 293 24.99 -24.99 11.19
CA THR A 293 25.17 -25.73 12.46
C THR A 293 26.02 -24.93 13.44
N ASP A 294 25.79 -25.10 14.76
CA ASP A 294 26.56 -24.41 15.80
C ASP A 294 28.07 -24.73 15.73
N ALA A 295 28.42 -25.95 15.30
CA ALA A 295 29.80 -26.36 15.09
C ALA A 295 30.47 -25.55 13.98
N LEU A 296 29.76 -25.30 12.87
CA LEU A 296 30.27 -24.47 11.78
C LEU A 296 30.40 -23.02 12.22
N VAL A 297 29.37 -22.45 12.86
CA VAL A 297 29.40 -21.06 13.34
C VAL A 297 30.56 -20.84 14.31
N SER A 298 30.83 -21.80 15.20
CA SER A 298 31.94 -21.74 16.14
C SER A 298 33.32 -21.85 15.49
N SER A 299 33.40 -22.42 14.28
CA SER A 299 34.66 -22.54 13.52
C SER A 299 35.01 -21.30 12.68
N LEU A 300 34.06 -20.36 12.51
CA LEU A 300 34.27 -19.17 11.69
C LEU A 300 35.12 -18.12 12.42
N GLU A 301 36.22 -17.69 11.79
CA GLU A 301 37.00 -16.54 12.26
C GLU A 301 36.38 -15.22 11.79
N LEU A 302 35.44 -14.70 12.58
CA LEU A 302 34.78 -13.42 12.30
C LEU A 302 35.76 -12.25 12.45
N LYS A 303 36.02 -11.53 11.36
CA LYS A 303 36.78 -10.28 11.34
C LYS A 303 35.80 -9.11 11.37
N LYS A 304 35.98 -8.21 12.33
CA LYS A 304 35.12 -7.04 12.50
C LYS A 304 35.43 -5.97 11.44
N GLY A 305 34.48 -5.74 10.54
CA GLY A 305 34.44 -4.57 9.67
C GLY A 305 33.79 -3.35 10.36
N LYS A 306 33.65 -2.25 9.62
CA LYS A 306 33.05 -1.00 10.16
C LYS A 306 31.60 -1.19 10.63
N GLU A 307 30.79 -1.92 9.87
CA GLU A 307 29.35 -2.09 10.14
C GLU A 307 28.92 -3.56 10.27
N ALA A 308 29.75 -4.50 9.81
CA ALA A 308 29.44 -5.92 9.79
C ALA A 308 30.68 -6.75 10.11
N GLU A 309 30.46 -7.96 10.61
CA GLU A 309 31.49 -8.97 10.78
C GLU A 309 31.54 -9.88 9.55
N LEU A 310 32.74 -10.27 9.15
CA LEU A 310 32.99 -10.95 7.89
C LEU A 310 33.86 -12.18 8.15
N ALA A 311 33.50 -13.29 7.53
CA ALA A 311 34.29 -14.52 7.52
C ALA A 311 34.07 -15.23 6.19
N TRP A 312 35.10 -15.93 5.72
CA TRP A 312 34.93 -16.95 4.68
C TRP A 312 34.20 -18.15 5.26
N LEU A 313 33.27 -18.72 4.48
CA LEU A 313 32.50 -19.88 4.88
C LEU A 313 32.67 -20.98 3.85
N ASP A 314 33.31 -22.05 4.27
CA ASP A 314 33.45 -23.31 3.56
C ASP A 314 32.71 -24.39 4.34
N ALA A 315 31.71 -25.01 3.73
CA ALA A 315 30.91 -26.02 4.40
C ALA A 315 30.41 -27.10 3.44
N GLN A 316 30.15 -28.29 3.98
CA GLN A 316 29.49 -29.38 3.28
C GLN A 316 27.99 -29.36 3.61
N ILE A 317 27.16 -29.57 2.59
CA ILE A 317 25.71 -29.69 2.76
C ILE A 317 25.38 -31.13 3.18
N THR A 318 24.73 -31.27 4.34
CA THR A 318 24.28 -32.55 4.90
C THR A 318 22.78 -32.49 5.20
N LEU A 319 22.04 -33.54 4.87
CA LEU A 319 20.62 -33.69 5.20
C LEU A 319 20.49 -34.18 6.66
N ARG A 320 19.71 -33.48 7.48
CA ARG A 320 19.37 -33.91 8.85
C ARG A 320 17.87 -33.99 9.06
N ASP A 321 17.44 -35.01 9.79
CA ASP A 321 16.05 -35.11 10.24
C ASP A 321 15.79 -34.06 11.34
N SER A 322 14.77 -33.23 11.15
CA SER A 322 14.31 -32.17 12.04
C SER A 322 14.06 -32.65 13.48
N THR A 323 13.81 -33.95 13.67
CA THR A 323 13.39 -34.55 14.95
C THR A 323 14.52 -34.72 15.97
N LYS A 324 15.80 -34.65 15.58
CA LYS A 324 16.92 -35.02 16.47
C LYS A 324 17.79 -33.86 16.99
N ASP A 325 17.85 -32.71 16.32
CA ASP A 325 18.82 -31.64 16.68
C ASP A 325 18.25 -30.24 16.98
N ALA A 326 16.93 -30.03 17.00
CA ALA A 326 16.36 -28.86 17.65
C ALA A 326 14.86 -29.05 17.87
N ARG A 327 14.45 -29.43 19.08
CA ARG A 327 13.23 -28.83 19.62
C ARG A 327 13.62 -27.43 20.09
N PRO A 328 13.21 -26.34 19.43
CA PRO A 328 13.04 -25.12 20.19
C PRO A 328 12.03 -25.48 21.30
N VAL A 329 12.40 -25.19 22.55
CA VAL A 329 11.43 -25.21 23.65
C VAL A 329 10.51 -24.01 23.43
N LEU A 330 9.58 -24.14 22.49
CA LEU A 330 8.46 -23.23 22.28
C LEU A 330 7.23 -24.10 22.06
N ASP A 331 6.39 -24.09 23.09
CA ASP A 331 5.00 -24.54 23.19
C ASP A 331 4.64 -25.93 22.64
N LYS A 332 4.58 -26.88 23.59
CA LYS A 332 3.82 -28.11 23.46
C LYS A 332 2.32 -27.80 23.54
N ASP A 333 1.74 -27.25 22.50
CA ASP A 333 0.30 -27.30 22.24
C ASP A 333 0.06 -27.08 20.75
N ALA A 334 0.24 -28.15 19.97
CA ALA A 334 -0.29 -28.22 18.61
C ALA A 334 -0.68 -29.66 18.30
N ASP A 335 -1.96 -29.80 17.98
CA ASP A 335 -2.68 -31.01 17.66
C ASP A 335 -1.94 -31.96 16.72
N LYS A 336 -2.03 -33.25 17.06
CA LYS A 336 -1.77 -34.34 16.13
C LYS A 336 -2.74 -34.23 14.95
N LYS A 337 -2.25 -33.81 13.79
CA LYS A 337 -2.87 -34.11 12.50
C LYS A 337 -2.02 -35.11 11.75
N ASP A 338 -2.60 -36.29 11.53
CA ASP A 338 -2.12 -37.30 10.60
C ASP A 338 -1.99 -36.73 9.17
N GLY A 339 -0.88 -37.01 8.50
CA GLY A 339 -0.79 -36.92 7.03
C GLY A 339 0.56 -36.54 6.44
N LYS A 340 1.34 -37.57 6.06
CA LYS A 340 2.55 -37.61 5.19
C LYS A 340 3.91 -37.34 5.88
N GLU A 341 4.66 -38.43 6.10
CA GLU A 341 5.99 -38.52 6.71
C GLU A 341 7.17 -38.24 5.76
N ASP A 342 7.03 -37.36 4.75
CA ASP A 342 8.03 -37.25 3.66
C ASP A 342 8.86 -35.96 3.58
N ASP A 343 8.81 -35.01 4.54
CA ASP A 343 9.60 -33.76 4.41
C ASP A 343 10.15 -33.17 5.72
N ASP A 344 10.55 -34.02 6.67
CA ASP A 344 11.26 -33.56 7.88
C ASP A 344 12.78 -33.44 7.68
N GLN A 345 13.29 -33.47 6.44
CA GLN A 345 14.71 -33.33 6.14
C GLN A 345 15.09 -31.86 5.89
N ILE A 346 15.92 -31.31 6.77
CA ILE A 346 16.45 -29.95 6.66
C ILE A 346 17.90 -30.04 6.15
N TYR A 347 18.24 -29.23 5.15
CA TYR A 347 19.62 -29.04 4.73
C TYR A 347 20.39 -28.27 5.80
N THR A 348 21.48 -28.86 6.28
CA THR A 348 22.38 -28.26 7.28
C THR A 348 23.79 -28.13 6.73
N LEU A 349 24.51 -27.10 7.15
CA LEU A 349 25.91 -26.87 6.78
C LEU A 349 26.83 -27.34 7.90
N GLU A 350 27.72 -28.27 7.57
CA GLU A 350 28.74 -28.81 8.47
C GLU A 350 30.15 -28.33 8.09
N PRO A 351 31.05 -28.16 9.07
CA PRO A 351 32.42 -27.72 8.81
C PRO A 351 33.18 -28.75 7.97
N LEU A 352 33.86 -28.27 6.93
CA LEU A 352 34.79 -29.08 6.14
C LEU A 352 36.05 -29.41 6.95
N SER A 353 36.65 -30.55 6.67
CA SER A 353 37.96 -30.91 7.24
C SER A 353 39.04 -29.96 6.71
N LEU A 354 39.98 -29.54 7.57
CA LEU A 354 41.06 -28.59 7.24
C LEU A 354 41.86 -28.95 5.96
N ASN A 355 41.92 -30.23 5.60
CA ASN A 355 42.62 -30.71 4.39
C ASN A 355 41.86 -30.45 3.08
N GLN A 356 40.59 -30.07 3.12
CA GLN A 356 39.73 -29.82 1.95
C GLN A 356 39.41 -28.34 1.75
N ILE A 357 39.83 -27.48 2.68
CA ILE A 357 39.64 -26.04 2.59
C ILE A 357 40.56 -25.51 1.50
N SER A 358 39.97 -24.94 0.46
CA SER A 358 40.73 -24.27 -0.59
C SER A 358 41.15 -22.92 -0.04
N GLY A 359 42.46 -22.65 0.06
CA GLY A 359 42.94 -21.38 0.59
C GLY A 359 42.25 -20.19 -0.09
N HIS A 360 41.63 -19.32 0.70
CA HIS A 360 40.94 -18.14 0.18
C HIS A 360 41.94 -17.04 -0.21
N GLN A 361 41.57 -16.23 -1.21
CA GLN A 361 42.32 -15.02 -1.49
C GLN A 361 42.10 -14.02 -0.36
N THR A 362 43.18 -13.39 0.11
CA THR A 362 43.08 -12.34 1.13
C THR A 362 42.39 -11.11 0.54
N VAL A 363 41.22 -10.77 1.08
CA VAL A 363 40.45 -9.61 0.63
C VAL A 363 40.58 -8.51 1.69
N PHE A 364 41.00 -7.32 1.24
CA PHE A 364 41.00 -6.12 2.06
C PHE A 364 39.63 -5.47 1.96
N ILE A 365 38.83 -5.65 2.99
CA ILE A 365 37.49 -5.08 3.09
C ILE A 365 37.58 -3.81 3.92
N ASN A 366 36.82 -2.77 3.52
CA ASN A 366 36.80 -1.39 4.01
C ASN A 366 37.60 -0.41 3.13
N GLU A 367 37.01 0.76 2.85
CA GLU A 367 37.73 1.83 2.15
C GLU A 367 38.55 2.68 3.13
N LEU A 368 39.86 2.74 2.90
CA LEU A 368 40.75 3.62 3.65
C LEU A 368 40.54 5.08 3.22
N LYS A 369 40.07 5.89 4.17
CA LYS A 369 40.11 7.35 4.08
C LYS A 369 41.38 7.85 4.76
N LEU A 370 42.26 8.51 4.00
CA LEU A 370 43.53 9.04 4.51
C LEU A 370 43.31 10.02 5.67
N PHE A 371 42.18 10.72 5.70
CA PHE A 371 41.80 11.61 6.80
C PHE A 371 41.50 10.85 8.11
N ASP A 372 40.72 9.76 8.02
CA ASP A 372 40.41 8.92 9.19
C ASP A 372 41.70 8.28 9.72
N PHE A 373 42.57 7.81 8.82
CA PHE A 373 43.86 7.24 9.20
C PHE A 373 44.78 8.26 9.87
N LYS A 374 44.77 9.53 9.43
CA LYS A 374 45.47 10.63 10.11
C LYS A 374 45.02 10.79 11.56
N GLN A 375 43.72 10.67 11.84
CA GLN A 375 43.21 10.75 13.21
C GLN A 375 43.72 9.58 14.07
N VAL A 376 43.80 8.37 13.50
CA VAL A 376 44.36 7.20 14.18
C VAL A 376 45.84 7.41 14.51
N LEU A 377 46.63 7.89 13.55
CA LEU A 377 48.04 8.20 13.76
C LEU A 377 48.24 9.29 14.83
N THR A 378 47.39 10.32 14.84
CA THR A 378 47.44 11.38 15.85
C THR A 378 47.13 10.85 17.26
N LYS A 379 46.18 9.90 17.39
CA LYS A 379 45.89 9.23 18.67
C LYS A 379 47.07 8.40 19.17
N CYS A 380 47.85 7.82 18.26
CA CYS A 380 49.06 7.07 18.57
C CYS A 380 50.31 7.96 18.72
N ASN A 381 50.16 9.29 18.82
CA ASN A 381 51.25 10.28 18.90
C ASN A 381 52.24 10.26 17.71
N ILE A 382 51.80 9.81 16.53
CA ILE A 382 52.60 9.84 15.30
C ILE A 382 52.31 11.14 14.54
N PRO A 383 53.31 12.02 14.33
CA PRO A 383 53.10 13.25 13.57
C PRO A 383 52.78 12.91 12.11
N SER A 384 51.68 13.46 11.60
CA SER A 384 51.19 13.20 10.25
C SER A 384 50.71 14.47 9.55
N GLU A 385 51.12 14.65 8.30
CA GLU A 385 50.82 15.82 7.47
C GLU A 385 50.26 15.36 6.12
N PHE A 386 49.24 16.05 5.61
CA PHE A 386 48.65 15.75 4.32
C PHE A 386 49.17 16.75 3.29
N SER A 387 49.89 16.28 2.28
CA SER A 387 50.48 17.14 1.24
C SER A 387 50.36 16.49 -0.13
N GLY A 388 49.73 17.18 -1.08
CA GLY A 388 49.64 16.75 -2.48
C GLY A 388 48.92 15.41 -2.72
N GLY A 389 47.94 15.05 -1.89
CA GLY A 389 47.24 13.77 -2.00
C GLY A 389 47.96 12.57 -1.36
N VAL A 390 49.10 12.81 -0.71
CA VAL A 390 49.89 11.82 0.04
C VAL A 390 49.83 12.16 1.53
N LEU A 391 49.65 11.15 2.36
CA LEU A 391 49.74 11.29 3.81
C LEU A 391 51.17 10.96 4.26
N TRP A 392 51.88 11.98 4.72
CA TRP A 392 53.22 11.87 5.26
C TRP A 392 53.17 11.59 6.75
N CYS A 393 53.86 10.56 7.22
CA CYS A 393 53.93 10.15 8.62
C CYS A 393 55.38 10.25 9.12
N CYS A 394 55.56 10.39 10.43
CA CYS A 394 56.87 10.43 11.10
C CYS A 394 57.82 11.49 10.49
N ASN A 395 57.37 12.75 10.48
CA ASN A 395 58.15 13.89 9.98
C ASN A 395 58.65 13.72 8.53
N GLY A 396 57.84 13.09 7.67
CA GLY A 396 58.12 12.97 6.23
C GLY A 396 58.94 11.75 5.82
N THR A 397 59.18 10.79 6.72
CA THR A 397 59.93 9.55 6.37
C THR A 397 59.08 8.46 5.74
N ILE A 398 57.76 8.46 5.98
CA ILE A 398 56.83 7.44 5.48
C ILE A 398 55.71 8.13 4.71
N ALA A 399 55.43 7.68 3.50
CA ALA A 399 54.40 8.19 2.61
C ALA A 399 53.33 7.13 2.36
N VAL A 400 52.06 7.47 2.63
CA VAL A 400 50.89 6.64 2.31
C VAL A 400 50.17 7.28 1.13
N ARG A 401 50.08 6.58 0.00
CA ARG A 401 49.43 7.07 -1.22
C ARG A 401 48.26 6.16 -1.60
N ARG A 402 47.12 6.77 -1.95
CA ARG A 402 45.99 6.07 -2.58
C ARG A 402 46.04 6.32 -4.09
N HIS A 403 46.17 5.26 -4.88
CA HIS A 403 46.06 5.33 -6.34
C HIS A 403 44.59 5.25 -6.78
N GLU A 404 44.29 5.80 -7.96
CA GLU A 404 42.93 5.86 -8.54
C GLU A 404 42.27 4.47 -8.68
N ALA A 405 43.07 3.42 -8.83
CA ALA A 405 42.61 2.03 -8.91
C ALA A 405 42.28 1.38 -7.54
N GLY A 406 42.13 2.16 -6.47
CA GLY A 406 41.85 1.64 -5.12
C GLY A 406 43.04 0.95 -4.42
N ARG A 407 44.23 0.96 -5.04
CA ARG A 407 45.47 0.43 -4.45
C ARG A 407 46.07 1.47 -3.51
N VAL A 408 46.40 1.04 -2.28
CA VAL A 408 47.13 1.84 -1.31
C VAL A 408 48.58 1.38 -1.28
N THR A 409 49.51 2.32 -1.42
CA THR A 409 50.95 2.07 -1.33
C THR A 409 51.52 2.77 -0.10
N LEU A 410 52.36 2.04 0.63
CA LEU A 410 53.13 2.54 1.77
C LEU A 410 54.60 2.57 1.32
N GLU A 411 55.17 3.76 1.16
CA GLU A 411 56.55 3.99 0.73
C GLU A 411 57.33 4.59 1.92
N GLY A 412 58.50 4.06 2.25
CA GLY A 412 59.31 4.62 3.34
C GLY A 412 60.56 3.79 3.65
N CYS A 413 61.46 4.36 4.44
CA CYS A 413 62.62 3.65 4.94
C CYS A 413 62.20 2.59 5.98
N ILE A 414 62.83 1.41 5.94
CA ILE A 414 62.57 0.35 6.94
C ILE A 414 63.05 0.84 8.30
N SER A 415 62.11 1.10 9.20
CA SER A 415 62.33 1.54 10.58
C SER A 415 61.25 0.96 11.50
N ASP A 416 61.44 1.03 12.81
CA ASP A 416 60.41 0.59 13.77
C ASP A 416 59.10 1.38 13.60
N ASP A 417 59.21 2.65 13.22
CA ASP A 417 58.07 3.51 12.91
C ASP A 417 57.36 3.07 11.63
N TYR A 418 58.08 2.57 10.62
CA TYR A 418 57.47 1.98 9.43
C TYR A 418 56.62 0.75 9.78
N TYR A 419 57.11 -0.12 10.66
CA TYR A 419 56.36 -1.29 11.09
C TYR A 419 55.11 -0.92 11.91
N LYS A 420 55.22 0.07 12.81
CA LYS A 420 54.07 0.60 13.56
C LYS A 420 53.01 1.21 12.65
N VAL A 421 53.41 2.06 11.70
CA VAL A 421 52.47 2.67 10.74
C VAL A 421 51.82 1.60 9.86
N ARG A 422 52.57 0.57 9.45
CA ARG A 422 52.02 -0.56 8.69
C ARG A 422 51.01 -1.38 9.50
N GLU A 423 51.29 -1.65 10.76
CA GLU A 423 50.38 -2.37 11.66
C GLU A 423 49.08 -1.59 11.87
N LEU A 424 49.17 -0.30 12.20
CA LEU A 424 48.02 0.60 12.32
C LEU A 424 47.23 0.71 11.01
N LEU A 425 47.91 0.66 9.86
CA LEU A 425 47.25 0.66 8.55
C LEU A 425 46.45 -0.63 8.35
N TYR A 426 47.03 -1.79 8.67
CA TYR A 426 46.34 -3.07 8.57
C TYR A 426 45.16 -3.19 9.55
N GLU A 427 45.25 -2.61 10.74
CA GLU A 427 44.12 -2.54 11.68
C GLU A 427 42.90 -1.77 11.13
N GLN A 428 43.10 -0.87 10.16
CA GLN A 428 41.97 -0.17 9.50
C GLN A 428 41.22 -1.03 8.50
N TYR A 429 41.81 -2.14 8.05
CA TYR A 429 41.20 -3.07 7.11
C TYR A 429 40.67 -4.30 7.83
N ALA A 430 39.49 -4.75 7.44
CA ALA A 430 39.08 -6.12 7.74
C ALA A 430 39.74 -7.01 6.68
N ILE A 431 40.81 -7.70 7.07
CA ILE A 431 41.53 -8.64 6.22
C ILE A 431 40.95 -10.03 6.48
N VAL A 432 40.28 -10.59 5.48
CA VAL A 432 39.58 -11.89 5.54
C VAL A 432 40.14 -12.84 4.51
#